data_AF-A0A9Y3S876-F1
#
_entry.id   AF-A0A9Y3S876-F1
#
_cell.length_a   1.000
_cell.length_b   1.000
_cell.length_c   1.000
_cell.angle_alpha   90.00
_cell.angle_beta   90.00
_cell.angle_gamma   90.00
#
_symmetry.space_group_name_H-M   'P 1'
#
loop_
_entity.id
_entity.type
_entity.pdbx_description
1 polymer ?
#
loop_
_entity_poly.entity_id
_entity_poly.type
_entity_poly.pdbx_seq_one_letter_code
_entity_poly.pdbx_strand_id
1 'polypeptide(L)'
;DRSPVRPPPGVPMFTFHIYAVLDKAFRFNQEHDRLQLQNQQEYFPPLVITHFVGLKQEGYLVEARLSVEESSLRRGSGVTYLYCVKQRVKEISGTATRHIYIPSDPSIKEMHLYEGLISRYDEKSFFHKMFSWKNKKGVEISNAWQSSATTLLNRIFQKWTPSDKQSTESLCQSLRYFMGSLGSAHTRMAYPDHSHPPQVKVSELISENLLQILKGEPKEKLPSSCRDTSPL
;
A
#
# COMPACT_ATOMS: atom_id res chain seq x y z
N ASP A 1 -18.08 44.06 22.61
CA ASP A 1 -17.35 43.09 21.76
C ASP A 1 -17.09 41.79 22.48
N ARG A 2 -17.65 40.68 21.99
CA ARG A 2 -17.22 39.32 22.37
C ARG A 2 -16.35 38.81 21.22
N SER A 3 -15.05 38.72 21.46
CA SER A 3 -14.11 38.08 20.53
C SER A 3 -14.56 36.64 20.26
N PRO A 4 -14.57 36.18 18.99
CA PRO A 4 -14.97 34.81 18.69
C PRO A 4 -13.99 33.84 19.34
N VAL A 5 -14.49 33.02 20.26
CA VAL A 5 -13.71 31.93 20.87
C VAL A 5 -13.36 30.95 19.77
N ARG A 6 -12.08 30.92 19.37
CA ARG A 6 -11.58 29.90 18.45
C ARG A 6 -11.79 28.53 19.12
N PRO A 7 -12.46 27.57 18.47
CA PRO A 7 -12.60 26.23 19.02
C PRO A 7 -11.20 25.65 19.30
N PRO A 8 -11.05 24.84 20.36
CA PRO A 8 -9.75 24.27 20.71
C PRO A 8 -9.18 23.50 19.51
N PRO A 9 -7.85 23.55 19.28
CA PRO A 9 -7.23 22.74 18.24
C PRO A 9 -7.61 21.27 18.43
N GLY A 10 -8.02 20.62 17.34
CA GLY A 10 -8.25 19.17 17.36
C GLY A 10 -6.99 18.42 17.79
N VAL A 11 -7.16 17.18 18.28
CA VAL A 11 -6.04 16.33 18.68
C VAL A 11 -5.08 16.16 17.49
N PRO A 12 -3.75 16.38 17.65
CA PRO A 12 -2.79 16.19 16.56
C PRO A 12 -2.81 14.74 16.05
N MET A 13 -2.89 14.58 14.74
CA MET A 13 -3.00 13.28 14.08
C MET A 13 -1.78 13.00 13.19
N PHE A 14 -1.34 11.76 13.17
CA PHE A 14 -0.39 11.23 12.19
C PHE A 14 -1.12 10.36 11.16
N THR A 15 -0.88 10.59 9.87
CA THR A 15 -1.57 9.87 8.80
C THR A 15 -0.65 8.95 8.01
N PHE A 16 -0.99 7.67 7.95
CA PHE A 16 -0.41 6.70 7.03
C PHE A 16 -1.22 6.67 5.76
N HIS A 17 -0.60 6.99 4.62
CA HIS A 17 -1.16 6.76 3.29
C HIS A 17 -0.60 5.45 2.75
N ILE A 18 -1.48 4.55 2.34
CA ILE A 18 -1.14 3.18 1.95
C ILE A 18 -1.54 2.98 0.49
N TYR A 19 -0.60 2.42 -0.28
CA TYR A 19 -0.76 2.11 -1.69
C TYR A 19 -0.39 0.65 -1.91
N ALA A 20 -1.35 -0.20 -2.30
CA ALA A 20 -1.14 -1.63 -2.37
C ALA A 20 -1.93 -2.29 -3.50
N VAL A 21 -1.49 -3.48 -3.90
CA VAL A 21 -2.31 -4.43 -4.67
C VAL A 21 -2.73 -5.55 -3.72
N LEU A 22 -4.03 -5.67 -3.49
CA LEU A 22 -4.64 -6.70 -2.67
C LEU A 22 -4.95 -7.92 -3.54
N ASP A 23 -4.43 -9.09 -3.15
CA ASP A 23 -4.60 -10.34 -3.88
C ASP A 23 -6.08 -10.72 -4.05
N LYS A 24 -6.44 -11.18 -5.26
CA LYS A 24 -7.80 -11.65 -5.58
C LYS A 24 -8.29 -12.76 -4.65
N ALA A 25 -7.38 -13.53 -4.04
CA ALA A 25 -7.70 -14.59 -3.08
C ALA A 25 -8.45 -14.09 -1.82
N PHE A 26 -8.38 -12.79 -1.52
CA PHE A 26 -9.21 -12.19 -0.48
C PHE A 26 -10.68 -12.08 -0.87
N ARG A 27 -10.99 -12.00 -2.18
CA ARG A 27 -12.35 -11.72 -2.69
C ARG A 27 -12.96 -10.48 -2.04
N PHE A 28 -12.15 -9.42 -1.94
CA PHE A 28 -12.47 -8.22 -1.18
C PHE A 28 -13.66 -7.48 -1.79
N ASN A 29 -14.65 -7.16 -0.96
CA ASN A 29 -15.78 -6.30 -1.31
C ASN A 29 -15.73 -5.01 -0.48
N GLN A 30 -15.43 -3.87 -1.11
CA GLN A 30 -15.29 -2.57 -0.42
C GLN A 30 -16.54 -2.11 0.35
N GLU A 31 -17.73 -2.58 -0.03
CA GLU A 31 -18.99 -2.19 0.61
C GLU A 31 -19.24 -2.96 1.92
N HIS A 32 -18.66 -4.14 2.06
CA HIS A 32 -18.96 -5.06 3.16
C HIS A 32 -17.74 -5.44 4.00
N ASP A 33 -16.55 -5.36 3.41
CA ASP A 33 -15.30 -5.76 4.01
C ASP A 33 -14.54 -4.53 4.51
N ARG A 34 -13.65 -4.77 5.48
CA ARG A 34 -12.75 -3.76 6.02
C ARG A 34 -11.32 -4.24 5.94
N LEU A 35 -10.45 -3.42 5.34
CA LEU A 35 -9.00 -3.61 5.40
C LEU A 35 -8.49 -2.96 6.69
N GLN A 36 -7.67 -3.67 7.45
CA GLN A 36 -7.19 -3.24 8.77
C GLN A 36 -5.72 -3.59 8.95
N LEU A 37 -5.05 -2.90 9.87
CA LEU A 37 -3.72 -3.28 10.34
C LEU A 37 -3.86 -3.94 11.71
N GLN A 38 -3.12 -5.02 11.93
CA GLN A 38 -3.03 -5.69 13.21
C GLN A 38 -1.56 -5.68 13.67
N ASN A 39 -1.30 -5.29 14.91
CA ASN A 39 -0.01 -5.50 15.56
C ASN A 39 -0.13 -6.62 16.61
N GLN A 40 0.96 -6.92 17.34
CA GLN A 40 0.97 -8.03 18.32
C GLN A 40 0.01 -7.84 19.50
N GLN A 41 -0.45 -6.61 19.76
CA GLN A 41 -1.18 -6.25 20.96
C GLN A 41 -2.63 -5.86 20.64
N GLU A 42 -2.88 -5.21 19.51
CA GLU A 42 -4.15 -4.57 19.17
C GLU A 42 -4.38 -4.45 17.66
N TYR A 43 -5.65 -4.22 17.30
CA TYR A 43 -6.05 -3.82 15.95
C TYR A 43 -6.05 -2.30 15.84
N PHE A 44 -5.47 -1.79 14.76
CA PHE A 44 -5.69 -0.40 14.38
C PHE A 44 -7.13 -0.21 13.87
N PRO A 45 -7.66 1.03 13.93
CA PRO A 45 -8.90 1.36 13.24
C PRO A 45 -8.91 0.90 11.78
N PRO A 46 -10.08 0.57 11.22
CA PRO A 46 -10.18 0.25 9.80
C PRO A 46 -9.59 1.33 8.91
N LEU A 47 -8.90 0.90 7.86
CA LEU A 47 -8.38 1.78 6.83
C LEU A 47 -9.53 2.44 6.06
N VAL A 48 -9.42 3.74 5.83
CA VAL A 48 -10.34 4.48 4.97
C VAL A 48 -9.85 4.35 3.54
N ILE A 49 -10.56 3.56 2.73
CA ILE A 49 -10.25 3.40 1.30
C ILE A 49 -10.58 4.70 0.56
N THR A 50 -9.60 5.25 -0.14
CA THR A 50 -9.73 6.48 -0.94
C THR A 50 -9.73 6.19 -2.45
N HIS A 51 -9.24 5.02 -2.86
CA HIS A 51 -9.30 4.56 -4.24
C HIS A 51 -9.32 3.04 -4.29
N PHE A 52 -10.18 2.47 -5.14
CA PHE A 52 -10.33 1.03 -5.30
C PHE A 52 -10.62 0.67 -6.75
N VAL A 53 -9.81 -0.20 -7.35
CA VAL A 53 -9.96 -0.64 -8.74
C VAL A 53 -9.66 -2.13 -8.86
N GLY A 54 -10.56 -2.89 -9.49
CA GLY A 54 -10.33 -4.30 -9.80
C GLY A 54 -9.37 -4.50 -10.97
N LEU A 55 -8.36 -5.36 -10.79
CA LEU A 55 -7.29 -5.66 -11.75
C LEU A 55 -7.45 -7.04 -12.42
N LYS A 56 -8.69 -7.47 -12.64
CA LYS A 56 -9.05 -8.78 -13.22
C LYS A 56 -8.44 -9.97 -12.48
N GLN A 57 -7.27 -10.46 -12.90
CA GLN A 57 -6.61 -11.65 -12.33
C GLN A 57 -5.66 -11.29 -11.18
N GLU A 58 -5.13 -10.06 -11.15
CA GLU A 58 -4.09 -9.64 -10.19
C GLU A 58 -4.65 -9.19 -8.83
N GLY A 59 -5.98 -9.05 -8.73
CA GLY A 59 -6.67 -8.64 -7.51
C GLY A 59 -7.19 -7.22 -7.62
N TYR A 60 -6.82 -6.36 -6.68
CA TYR A 60 -7.39 -5.02 -6.52
C TYR A 60 -6.31 -3.99 -6.20
N LEU A 61 -6.25 -2.89 -6.96
CA LEU A 61 -5.48 -1.71 -6.59
C LEU A 61 -6.24 -0.98 -5.49
N VAL A 62 -5.57 -0.73 -4.36
CA VAL A 62 -6.13 -0.04 -3.20
C VAL A 62 -5.23 1.13 -2.82
N GLU A 63 -5.83 2.31 -2.70
CA GLU A 63 -5.26 3.41 -1.93
C GLU A 63 -6.13 3.64 -0.70
N ALA A 64 -5.50 3.81 0.45
CA ALA A 64 -6.21 4.01 1.71
C ALA A 64 -5.41 4.90 2.65
N ARG A 65 -6.07 5.37 3.71
CA ARG A 65 -5.42 6.09 4.80
C ARG A 65 -5.84 5.57 6.17
N LEU A 66 -4.92 5.68 7.12
CA LEU A 66 -5.15 5.49 8.54
C LEU A 66 -4.61 6.71 9.29
N SER A 67 -5.45 7.39 10.04
CA SER A 67 -5.03 8.47 10.92
C SER A 67 -5.14 8.02 12.37
N VAL A 68 -4.07 8.20 13.14
CA VAL A 68 -4.01 7.90 14.58
C VAL A 68 -3.52 9.13 15.33
N GLU A 69 -3.85 9.23 16.62
CA GLU A 69 -3.36 10.33 17.44
C GLU A 69 -1.82 10.27 17.52
N GLU A 70 -1.16 11.43 17.45
CA GLU A 70 0.30 11.47 17.56
C GLU A 70 0.80 10.97 18.93
N SER A 71 -0.02 11.13 19.97
CA SER A 71 0.22 10.63 21.33
C SER A 71 0.35 9.11 21.39
N SER A 72 -0.31 8.38 20.50
CA SER A 72 -0.25 6.92 20.45
C SER A 72 0.97 6.39 19.67
N LEU A 73 1.76 7.28 19.05
CA LEU A 73 2.94 6.91 18.27
C LEU A 73 4.22 7.35 18.97
N ARG A 74 5.15 6.41 19.14
CA ARG A 74 6.50 6.72 19.59
C ARG A 74 7.38 7.08 18.40
N ARG A 75 7.74 8.36 18.29
CA ARG A 75 8.65 8.89 17.26
C ARG A 75 10.01 8.15 17.29
N GLY A 76 10.59 7.90 16.12
CA GLY A 76 11.84 7.15 15.93
C GLY A 76 11.75 5.65 16.22
N SER A 77 10.59 5.14 16.66
CA SER A 77 10.41 3.73 17.01
C SER A 77 9.86 2.91 15.85
N GLY A 78 10.22 1.62 15.84
CA GLY A 78 9.69 0.65 14.90
C GLY A 78 8.25 0.26 15.22
N VAL A 79 7.42 0.11 14.20
CA VAL A 79 6.06 -0.46 14.27
C VAL A 79 6.04 -1.72 13.42
N THR A 80 5.62 -2.83 14.03
CA THR A 80 5.45 -4.11 13.37
C THR A 80 3.96 -4.42 13.23
N TYR A 81 3.51 -4.78 12.04
CA TYR A 81 2.10 -5.05 11.76
C TYR A 81 1.91 -6.03 10.60
N LEU A 82 0.68 -6.51 10.47
CA LEU A 82 0.20 -7.31 9.36
C LEU A 82 -1.12 -6.73 8.84
N TYR A 83 -1.42 -6.97 7.57
CA TYR A 83 -2.71 -6.59 6.99
C TYR A 83 -3.75 -7.67 7.28
N CYS A 84 -4.96 -7.28 7.63
CA CYS A 84 -6.11 -8.17 7.77
C CYS A 84 -7.29 -7.65 6.95
N VAL A 85 -8.08 -8.58 6.40
CA VAL A 85 -9.38 -8.30 5.82
C VAL A 85 -10.46 -8.89 6.71
N LYS A 86 -11.32 -8.03 7.25
CA LYS A 86 -12.48 -8.41 8.03
C LYS A 86 -13.71 -8.51 7.13
N GLN A 87 -14.24 -9.72 6.99
CA GLN A 87 -15.41 -10.08 6.19
C GLN A 87 -16.57 -10.50 7.09
N ARG A 88 -17.41 -9.57 7.53
CA ARG A 88 -18.56 -9.78 8.46
C ARG A 88 -18.23 -10.61 9.70
N VAL A 89 -18.23 -11.95 9.57
CA VAL A 89 -17.97 -12.94 10.63
C VAL A 89 -16.58 -13.56 10.59
N LYS A 90 -15.80 -13.31 9.54
CA LYS A 90 -14.49 -13.93 9.31
C LYS A 90 -13.41 -12.87 9.24
N GLU A 91 -12.25 -13.19 9.79
CA GLU A 91 -11.02 -12.43 9.56
C GLU A 91 -10.06 -13.26 8.70
N ILE A 92 -9.41 -12.58 7.75
CA ILE A 92 -8.41 -13.17 6.86
C ILE A 92 -7.13 -12.35 6.97
N SER A 93 -6.11 -12.94 7.57
CA SER A 93 -4.80 -12.31 7.69
C SER A 93 -4.02 -12.36 6.37
N GLY A 94 -3.16 -11.37 6.18
CA GLY A 94 -2.15 -11.34 5.14
C GLY A 94 -0.94 -12.18 5.52
N THR A 95 -0.17 -12.60 4.51
CA THR A 95 0.95 -13.53 4.69
C THR A 95 2.19 -12.86 5.29
N ALA A 96 2.44 -11.59 4.99
CA ALA A 96 3.70 -10.92 5.34
C ALA A 96 3.54 -9.95 6.52
N THR A 97 4.41 -10.12 7.51
CA THR A 97 4.65 -9.13 8.55
C THR A 97 5.48 -7.99 7.98
N ARG A 98 5.16 -6.76 8.38
CA ARG A 98 5.82 -5.52 7.96
C ARG A 98 6.40 -4.81 9.15
N HIS A 99 7.52 -4.14 8.93
CA HIS A 99 8.22 -3.31 9.90
C HIS A 99 8.50 -1.94 9.29
N ILE A 100 8.18 -0.87 10.01
CA ILE A 100 8.40 0.52 9.59
C ILE A 100 8.95 1.32 10.76
N TYR A 101 9.68 2.39 10.50
CA TYR A 101 10.10 3.33 11.54
C TYR A 101 9.26 4.61 11.45
N ILE A 102 8.69 5.04 12.58
CA ILE A 102 8.00 6.33 12.64
C ILE A 102 9.06 7.44 12.56
N PRO A 103 8.92 8.42 11.65
CA PRO A 103 9.89 9.50 11.54
C PRO A 103 10.14 10.21 12.87
N SER A 104 11.42 10.44 13.21
CA SER A 104 11.81 11.11 14.45
C SER A 104 11.47 12.60 14.45
N ASP A 105 11.46 13.23 13.27
CA ASP A 105 11.11 14.64 13.11
C ASP A 105 9.60 14.86 13.36
N PRO A 106 9.22 15.64 14.38
CA PRO A 106 7.83 15.89 14.72
C PRO A 106 7.11 16.79 13.70
N SER A 107 7.84 17.49 12.81
CA SER A 107 7.25 18.27 11.73
C SER A 107 6.61 17.38 10.66
N ILE A 108 7.06 16.12 10.55
CA ILE A 108 6.50 15.12 9.64
C ILE A 108 5.20 14.57 10.26
N LYS A 109 4.08 14.87 9.62
CA LYS A 109 2.72 14.47 10.06
C LYS A 109 2.12 13.32 9.27
N GLU A 110 2.78 12.91 8.20
CA GLU A 110 2.29 11.82 7.36
C GLU A 110 3.43 10.96 6.83
N MET A 111 3.08 9.73 6.45
CA MET A 111 3.98 8.79 5.80
C MET A 111 3.25 8.05 4.68
N HIS A 112 3.94 7.87 3.56
CA HIS A 112 3.41 7.18 2.38
C HIS A 112 4.09 5.82 2.23
N LEU A 113 3.28 4.76 2.21
CA LEU A 113 3.72 3.37 2.19
C LEU A 113 3.27 2.70 0.89
N TYR A 114 4.22 2.43 -0.01
CA TYR A 114 3.97 1.57 -1.17
C TYR A 114 4.28 0.12 -0.82
N GLU A 115 3.22 -0.65 -0.63
CA GLU A 115 3.26 -1.98 0.00
C GLU A 115 3.47 -3.14 -0.97
N GLY A 116 3.41 -2.86 -2.27
CA GLY A 116 3.43 -3.91 -3.29
C GLY A 116 2.23 -4.84 -3.12
N LEU A 117 2.49 -6.14 -3.06
CA LEU A 117 1.47 -7.18 -2.97
C LEU A 117 1.09 -7.48 -1.51
N ILE A 118 -0.20 -7.43 -1.22
CA ILE A 118 -0.79 -7.99 0.00
C ILE A 118 -1.44 -9.32 -0.37
N SER A 119 -0.77 -10.42 -0.07
CA SER A 119 -1.28 -11.78 -0.29
C SER A 119 -2.00 -12.32 0.93
N ARG A 120 -3.01 -13.15 0.67
CA ARG A 120 -3.78 -13.84 1.71
C ARG A 120 -2.95 -14.97 2.33
N TYR A 121 -2.97 -15.04 3.67
CA TYR A 121 -2.45 -16.19 4.38
C TYR A 121 -3.35 -17.41 4.17
N ASP A 122 -2.73 -18.53 3.82
CA ASP A 122 -3.38 -19.82 3.65
C ASP A 122 -2.41 -20.90 4.13
N GLU A 123 -2.64 -21.42 5.34
CA GLU A 123 -1.80 -22.44 5.98
C GLU A 123 -1.59 -23.66 5.08
N LYS A 124 -2.66 -24.18 4.46
CA LYS A 124 -2.60 -25.38 3.62
C LYS A 124 -1.78 -25.12 2.36
N SER A 125 -1.96 -23.95 1.77
CA SER A 125 -1.14 -23.51 0.63
C SER A 125 0.31 -23.25 1.05
N PHE A 126 0.55 -22.69 2.23
CA PHE A 126 1.88 -22.30 2.73
C PHE A 126 2.77 -23.50 3.05
N PHE A 127 2.26 -24.51 3.76
CA PHE A 127 3.02 -25.75 3.97
C PHE A 127 3.26 -26.48 2.65
N HIS A 128 2.28 -26.52 1.75
CA HIS A 128 2.50 -27.08 0.41
C HIS A 128 3.48 -26.25 -0.44
N LYS A 129 3.56 -24.93 -0.21
CA LYS A 129 4.54 -24.01 -0.84
C LYS A 129 5.96 -24.25 -0.30
N MET A 130 6.15 -24.55 0.99
CA MET A 130 7.45 -24.92 1.55
C MET A 130 7.99 -26.26 1.00
N PHE A 131 7.14 -27.26 0.83
CA PHE A 131 7.55 -28.58 0.33
C PHE A 131 7.72 -28.65 -1.21
N SER A 132 7.15 -27.70 -1.96
CA SER A 132 7.18 -27.70 -3.43
C SER A 132 8.33 -26.86 -4.02
N TRP A 133 9.46 -26.82 -3.31
CA TRP A 133 10.66 -26.06 -3.68
C TRP A 133 11.34 -26.71 -4.91
N LYS A 134 11.06 -26.17 -6.10
CA LYS A 134 12.05 -25.89 -7.17
C LYS A 134 11.36 -25.19 -8.36
N ASN A 135 11.71 -23.90 -8.50
CA ASN A 135 11.66 -23.05 -9.70
C ASN A 135 10.33 -22.42 -10.12
N LYS A 136 9.20 -23.13 -10.23
CA LYS A 136 7.98 -22.52 -10.85
C LYS A 136 7.26 -21.48 -9.98
N LYS A 137 7.07 -21.76 -8.68
CA LYS A 137 6.30 -20.87 -7.79
C LYS A 137 7.07 -19.64 -7.31
N GLY A 138 8.40 -19.72 -7.22
CA GLY A 138 9.24 -18.53 -6.96
C GLY A 138 9.12 -17.50 -8.08
N VAL A 139 9.03 -17.98 -9.34
CA VAL A 139 8.77 -17.14 -10.50
C VAL A 139 7.37 -16.50 -10.42
N GLU A 140 6.34 -17.24 -10.02
CA GLU A 140 4.99 -16.69 -9.83
C GLU A 140 4.94 -15.57 -8.78
N ILE A 141 5.56 -15.76 -7.61
CA ILE A 141 5.63 -14.73 -6.56
C ILE A 141 6.44 -13.51 -7.06
N SER A 142 7.56 -13.75 -7.74
CA SER A 142 8.37 -12.68 -8.35
C SER A 142 7.57 -11.88 -9.37
N ASN A 143 6.82 -12.55 -10.23
CA ASN A 143 5.98 -11.91 -11.25
C ASN A 143 4.83 -11.12 -10.61
N ALA A 144 4.17 -11.66 -9.58
CA ALA A 144 3.10 -10.97 -8.87
C ALA A 144 3.62 -9.71 -8.15
N TRP A 145 4.82 -9.79 -7.54
CA TRP A 145 5.47 -8.62 -6.95
C TRP A 145 5.84 -7.57 -8.00
N GLN A 146 6.45 -7.99 -9.11
CA GLN A 146 6.83 -7.09 -10.19
C GLN A 146 5.59 -6.41 -10.82
N SER A 147 4.51 -7.17 -11.03
CA SER A 147 3.25 -6.62 -11.53
C SER A 147 2.63 -5.64 -10.53
N SER A 148 2.64 -5.95 -9.24
CA SER A 148 2.14 -5.03 -8.21
C SER A 148 2.93 -3.71 -8.19
N ALA A 149 4.26 -3.77 -8.31
CA ALA A 149 5.11 -2.59 -8.38
C ALA A 149 4.82 -1.77 -9.66
N THR A 150 4.65 -2.45 -10.80
CA THR A 150 4.30 -1.82 -12.08
C THR A 150 2.94 -1.13 -12.02
N THR A 151 1.93 -1.78 -11.44
CA THR A 151 0.60 -1.22 -11.25
C THR A 151 0.64 0.04 -10.39
N LEU A 152 1.35 -0.01 -9.27
CA LEU A 152 1.51 1.13 -8.37
C LEU A 152 2.26 2.28 -9.04
N LEU A 153 3.31 2.00 -9.82
CA LEU A 153 4.04 3.01 -10.57
C LEU A 153 3.17 3.65 -11.66
N ASN A 154 2.43 2.83 -12.42
CA ASN A 154 1.48 3.32 -13.42
C ASN A 154 0.45 4.25 -12.77
N ARG A 155 -0.04 3.92 -11.57
CA ARG A 155 -0.95 4.77 -10.82
C ARG A 155 -0.33 6.11 -10.42
N ILE A 156 0.95 6.13 -10.03
CA ILE A 156 1.68 7.39 -9.78
C ILE A 156 1.69 8.25 -11.05
N PHE A 157 2.08 7.69 -12.19
CA PHE A 157 2.14 8.45 -13.45
C PHE A 157 0.77 8.84 -14.00
N GLN A 158 -0.31 8.11 -13.69
CA GLN A 158 -1.67 8.52 -14.07
C GLN A 158 -2.13 9.80 -13.38
N LYS A 159 -1.55 10.15 -12.22
CA LYS A 159 -1.83 11.40 -11.51
C LYS A 159 -0.96 12.56 -12.01
N TRP A 160 0.02 12.28 -12.88
CA TRP A 160 0.92 13.29 -13.40
C TRP A 160 0.32 14.01 -14.60
N THR A 161 0.28 15.34 -14.52
CA THR A 161 -0.07 16.26 -15.59
C THR A 161 1.19 17.04 -15.96
N PRO A 162 1.89 16.71 -17.07
CA PRO A 162 3.21 17.27 -17.38
C PRO A 162 3.28 18.79 -17.49
N SER A 163 2.18 19.43 -17.89
CA SER A 163 2.08 20.89 -17.99
C SER A 163 1.91 21.60 -16.64
N ASP A 164 1.61 20.86 -15.57
CA ASP A 164 1.44 21.41 -14.22
C ASP A 164 2.70 21.16 -13.37
N LYS A 165 3.31 22.26 -12.92
CA LYS A 165 4.49 22.24 -12.05
C LYS A 165 4.20 21.55 -10.72
N GLN A 166 3.04 21.82 -10.11
CA GLN A 166 2.67 21.21 -8.82
C GLN A 166 2.47 19.70 -8.96
N SER A 167 1.86 19.27 -10.06
CA SER A 167 1.73 17.86 -10.41
C SER A 167 3.10 17.19 -10.58
N THR A 168 4.06 17.88 -11.19
CA THR A 168 5.43 17.35 -11.36
C THR A 168 6.19 17.26 -10.04
N GLU A 169 6.03 18.21 -9.13
CA GLU A 169 6.60 18.14 -7.77
C GLU A 169 5.98 16.96 -6.98
N SER A 170 4.67 16.80 -7.09
CA SER A 170 3.92 15.69 -6.47
C SER A 170 4.32 14.32 -7.03
N LEU A 171 4.59 14.24 -8.34
CA LEU A 171 5.17 13.06 -8.99
C LEU A 171 6.53 12.73 -8.38
N CYS A 172 7.46 13.69 -8.35
CA CYS A 172 8.80 13.50 -7.80
C CYS A 172 8.74 13.00 -6.35
N GLN A 173 7.85 13.59 -5.53
CA GLN A 173 7.67 13.17 -4.14
C GLN A 173 7.10 11.74 -4.04
N SER A 174 6.11 11.42 -4.87
CA SER A 174 5.52 10.07 -4.93
C SER A 174 6.53 9.02 -5.35
N LEU A 175 7.40 9.32 -6.32
CA LEU A 175 8.48 8.44 -6.77
C LEU A 175 9.52 8.21 -5.66
N ARG A 176 9.87 9.24 -4.86
CA ARG A 176 10.75 9.06 -3.69
C ARG A 176 10.13 8.11 -2.67
N TYR A 177 8.85 8.28 -2.35
CA TYR A 177 8.15 7.38 -1.42
C TYR A 177 8.04 5.95 -1.97
N PHE A 178 7.78 5.81 -3.27
CA PHE A 178 7.75 4.54 -3.97
C PHE A 178 9.11 3.81 -3.90
N MET A 179 10.19 4.53 -4.23
CA MET A 179 11.56 4.03 -4.12
C MET A 179 11.91 3.63 -2.69
N GLY A 180 11.63 4.49 -1.71
CA GLY A 180 11.90 4.20 -0.30
C GLY A 180 11.15 2.96 0.20
N SER A 181 9.87 2.83 -0.15
CA SER A 181 9.01 1.75 0.34
C SER A 181 9.30 0.41 -0.35
N LEU A 182 9.32 0.35 -1.69
CA LEU A 182 9.52 -0.90 -2.42
C LEU A 182 10.98 -1.30 -2.50
N GLY A 183 11.90 -0.33 -2.60
CA GLY A 183 13.34 -0.60 -2.59
C GLY A 183 13.81 -1.29 -1.31
N SER A 184 13.13 -1.02 -0.19
CA SER A 184 13.38 -1.67 1.11
C SER A 184 12.40 -2.80 1.46
N ALA A 185 11.53 -3.23 0.53
CA ALA A 185 10.52 -4.26 0.81
C ALA A 185 11.14 -5.56 1.36
N HIS A 186 12.27 -5.99 0.80
CA HIS A 186 12.98 -7.20 1.19
C HIS A 186 13.63 -7.13 2.59
N THR A 187 13.88 -5.94 3.14
CA THR A 187 14.41 -5.78 4.50
C THR A 187 13.34 -5.47 5.53
N ARG A 188 12.24 -4.85 5.10
CA ARG A 188 11.15 -4.39 5.97
C ARG A 188 9.99 -5.38 6.10
N MET A 189 9.99 -6.46 5.31
CA MET A 189 8.94 -7.47 5.33
C MET A 189 9.50 -8.86 5.52
N ALA A 190 8.76 -9.71 6.22
CA ALA A 190 9.09 -11.12 6.38
C ALA A 190 7.84 -11.98 6.22
N TYR A 191 7.98 -13.11 5.54
CA TYR A 191 7.01 -14.18 5.51
C TYR A 191 7.19 -15.11 6.72
N PRO A 192 6.23 -16.00 7.01
CA PRO A 192 6.28 -16.86 8.20
C PRO A 192 7.44 -17.87 8.21
N ASP A 193 8.04 -18.15 7.05
CA ASP A 193 9.23 -19.01 6.88
C ASP A 193 10.54 -18.20 6.95
N HIS A 194 10.47 -16.94 7.38
CA HIS A 194 11.58 -15.98 7.40
C HIS A 194 12.14 -15.64 6.02
N SER A 195 11.49 -16.06 4.93
CA SER A 195 11.81 -15.55 3.60
C SER A 195 11.30 -14.12 3.44
N HIS A 196 11.82 -13.43 2.43
CA HIS A 196 11.54 -12.02 2.19
C HIS A 196 10.95 -11.82 0.78
N PRO A 197 10.19 -10.73 0.54
CA PRO A 197 9.82 -10.35 -0.81
C PRO A 197 11.03 -10.25 -1.74
N PRO A 198 10.85 -10.55 -3.03
CA PRO A 198 11.90 -10.38 -4.03
C PRO A 198 12.31 -8.90 -4.10
N GLN A 199 13.58 -8.66 -4.39
CA GLN A 199 14.08 -7.30 -4.58
C GLN A 199 13.54 -6.74 -5.91
N VAL A 200 12.75 -5.67 -5.82
CA VAL A 200 12.27 -4.94 -6.99
C VAL A 200 13.35 -3.93 -7.40
N LYS A 201 13.75 -3.96 -8.66
CA LYS A 201 14.68 -2.98 -9.24
C LYS A 201 13.95 -1.68 -9.57
N VAL A 202 13.64 -0.91 -8.53
CA VAL A 202 12.75 0.25 -8.64
C VAL A 202 13.27 1.32 -9.62
N SER A 203 14.58 1.57 -9.66
CA SER A 203 15.19 2.55 -10.57
C SER A 203 15.05 2.16 -12.04
N GLU A 204 15.24 0.87 -12.35
CA GLU A 204 15.04 0.34 -13.71
C GLU A 204 13.57 0.49 -14.11
N LEU A 205 12.64 0.08 -13.24
CA LEU A 205 11.20 0.18 -13.49
C LEU A 205 10.73 1.62 -13.74
N ILE A 206 11.23 2.59 -12.96
CA ILE A 206 10.93 4.02 -13.16
C ILE A 206 11.47 4.49 -14.51
N SER A 207 12.72 4.15 -14.82
CA SER A 207 13.40 4.59 -16.05
C SER A 207 12.70 4.02 -17.28
N GLU A 208 12.34 2.74 -17.26
CA GLU A 208 11.60 2.08 -18.34
C GLU A 208 10.23 2.74 -18.56
N ASN A 209 9.47 3.01 -17.50
CA ASN A 209 8.15 3.65 -17.62
C ASN A 209 8.27 5.07 -18.18
N LEU A 210 9.28 5.84 -17.75
CA LEU A 210 9.56 7.17 -18.30
C LEU A 210 9.92 7.10 -19.80
N LEU A 211 10.76 6.16 -20.20
CA LEU A 211 11.11 5.97 -21.60
C LEU A 211 9.88 5.61 -22.44
N GLN A 212 8.99 4.75 -21.95
CA GLN A 212 7.72 4.43 -22.64
C GLN A 212 6.84 5.67 -22.82
N ILE A 213 6.73 6.51 -21.78
CA ILE A 213 5.99 7.79 -21.86
C ILE A 213 6.61 8.70 -22.92
N LEU A 214 7.94 8.86 -22.92
CA LEU A 214 8.64 9.73 -23.87
C LEU A 214 8.53 9.25 -25.32
N LYS A 215 8.47 7.93 -25.53
CA LYS A 215 8.24 7.31 -26.84
C LYS A 215 6.78 7.40 -27.31
N GLY A 216 5.85 7.83 -26.46
CA GLY A 216 4.43 7.87 -26.77
C GLY A 216 3.78 6.49 -26.85
N GLU A 217 4.37 5.47 -26.21
CA GLU A 217 3.82 4.11 -26.22
C GLU A 217 2.49 4.05 -25.45
N PRO A 218 1.49 3.30 -25.94
CA PRO A 218 0.19 3.21 -25.29
C PRO A 218 0.31 2.53 -23.92
N LYS A 219 -0.08 3.24 -22.86
CA LYS A 219 -0.20 2.64 -21.53
C LYS A 219 -1.39 1.69 -21.47
N GLU A 220 -1.22 0.56 -20.78
CA GLU A 220 -2.36 -0.20 -20.28
C GLU A 220 -3.19 0.71 -19.37
N LYS A 221 -4.39 1.06 -19.84
CA LYS A 221 -5.32 1.86 -19.04
C LYS A 221 -5.84 0.98 -17.91
N LEU A 222 -5.52 1.35 -16.67
CA LEU A 222 -6.22 0.77 -15.52
C LEU A 222 -7.72 1.10 -15.68
N PRO A 223 -8.62 0.14 -15.39
CA PRO A 223 -10.05 0.41 -15.48
C PRO A 223 -10.42 1.58 -14.56
N SER A 224 -11.26 2.50 -15.05
CA SER A 224 -11.72 3.63 -14.25
C SER A 224 -12.56 3.12 -13.07
N SER A 225 -12.34 3.72 -11.89
CA SER A 225 -13.07 3.45 -10.64
C SER A 225 -14.59 3.37 -10.84
N CYS A 226 -15.25 2.43 -10.18
CA CYS A 226 -16.71 2.37 -10.11
C CYS A 226 -17.24 3.31 -9.02
N ARG A 227 -17.92 4.38 -9.48
CA ARG A 227 -18.91 5.26 -8.82
C ARG A 227 -18.61 5.75 -7.39
N ASP A 228 -18.21 7.02 -7.31
CA ASP A 228 -18.57 7.90 -6.20
C ASP A 228 -20.11 7.91 -6.06
N THR A 229 -20.65 7.31 -5.00
CA THR A 229 -21.99 7.67 -4.53
C THR A 229 -21.83 8.75 -3.47
N SER A 230 -21.84 10.01 -3.91
CA SER A 230 -22.17 11.13 -3.02
C SER A 230 -23.64 11.00 -2.62
N PRO A 231 -24.00 11.07 -1.33
CA PRO A 231 -25.39 11.29 -0.96
C PRO A 231 -25.70 12.80 -1.12
N LEU A 232 -26.80 13.06 -1.83
CA LEU A 232 -27.62 14.25 -1.61
C LEU A 232 -28.21 14.22 -0.20
#